data_AF-A0A9X8R0K9-F1
#
_entry.id   AF-A0A9X8R0K9-F1
#
_cell.length_a   1.000
_cell.length_b   1.000
_cell.length_c   1.000
_cell.angle_alpha   90.00
_cell.angle_beta   90.00
_cell.angle_gamma   90.00
#
_symmetry.space_group_name_H-M   'P 1'
#
loop_
_entity.id
_entity.type
_entity.pdbx_description
1 polymer ?
#
loop_
_entity_poly.entity_id
_entity_poly.type
_entity_poly.pdbx_seq_one_letter_code
_entity_poly.pdbx_strand_id
1 'polypeptide(L)'
;MSQGVEKAKDAPGVRQGKKGPGGKLTTGSSYTTPGVYVRDIPSGVRLVREAETSIAAFLGCVAQASPPEGPVRVGNWGEFSRRFPPQAGNGSSAFLPEAVYGYFANGGGPCYVIHVPRDAAGAAYTAALLLLETVPEVTMVAAPDLRNTTAGATVAADPKQVYQEMAKHCTKMRNRMALVDPASDLPPDDPAKVQEWLGSLGLDDVDKQFAAVYYPWVTVPGLHGKPLAVPPSGHVAGVWGRSDARRGVHKAPANETLAYANALTVTLTAGEQGPLNEVGVNCLRSFPGRGLKVWGARTLSPETDWRYV
;
A
#
# COMPACT_ATOMS: atom_id res chain seq x y z
N MET A 1 55.41 42.12 65.77
CA MET A 1 54.31 42.73 65.00
C MET A 1 53.04 41.97 65.34
N SER A 2 52.06 42.67 65.91
CA SER A 2 50.58 42.49 65.80
C SER A 2 49.99 41.06 65.87
N GLN A 3 49.32 40.64 66.97
CA GLN A 3 47.83 40.69 67.20
C GLN A 3 46.99 40.18 66.02
N GLY A 4 45.91 39.39 66.11
CA GLY A 4 44.96 38.92 67.14
C GLY A 4 43.77 38.30 66.36
N VAL A 5 43.22 37.14 66.74
CA VAL A 5 41.95 36.92 67.47
C VAL A 5 40.63 37.10 66.67
N GLU A 6 39.84 36.01 66.67
CA GLU A 6 38.37 35.84 66.74
C GLU A 6 37.39 35.65 65.56
N LYS A 7 36.34 34.89 65.94
CA LYS A 7 35.20 34.23 65.27
C LYS A 7 34.04 35.19 64.88
N ALA A 8 33.12 34.75 64.01
CA ALA A 8 31.72 34.36 64.36
C ALA A 8 30.78 34.11 63.14
N LYS A 9 29.63 33.49 63.45
CA LYS A 9 28.62 32.70 62.70
C LYS A 9 27.56 33.41 61.81
N ASP A 10 27.04 32.61 60.86
CA ASP A 10 25.67 32.28 60.37
C ASP A 10 24.58 33.29 59.94
N ALA A 11 24.04 33.05 58.72
CA ALA A 11 22.63 33.12 58.24
C ALA A 11 22.55 32.62 56.76
N PRO A 12 21.40 32.37 56.07
CA PRO A 12 20.00 32.08 56.44
C PRO A 12 19.39 30.83 55.72
N GLY A 13 18.12 30.45 56.01
CA GLY A 13 17.37 29.45 55.22
C GLY A 13 15.85 29.65 55.27
N VAL A 14 15.18 29.71 54.10
CA VAL A 14 13.74 29.98 53.94
C VAL A 14 13.09 29.02 52.91
N ARG A 15 11.87 28.55 53.26
CA ARG A 15 10.75 27.97 52.46
C ARG A 15 10.76 26.48 52.07
N GLN A 16 9.83 25.73 52.66
CA GLN A 16 8.88 24.87 51.93
C GLN A 16 7.51 24.84 52.64
N GLY A 17 6.42 24.97 51.87
CA GLY A 17 5.04 24.87 52.35
C GLY A 17 4.10 24.47 51.21
N LYS A 18 3.49 23.30 51.36
CA LYS A 18 2.70 22.51 50.41
C LYS A 18 1.41 23.19 49.92
N LYS A 19 0.99 22.91 48.67
CA LYS A 19 -0.38 23.17 48.15
C LYS A 19 -1.11 21.86 47.86
N GLY A 20 -2.32 21.74 48.39
CA GLY A 20 -3.39 20.82 47.98
C GLY A 20 -4.49 21.54 47.16
N PRO A 21 -5.58 20.85 46.76
CA PRO A 21 -5.94 20.68 45.34
C PRO A 21 -7.29 21.30 44.92
N GLY A 22 -7.55 21.43 43.61
CA GLY A 22 -8.91 21.66 43.08
C GLY A 22 -9.02 22.31 41.68
N GLY A 23 -9.27 21.49 40.66
CA GLY A 23 -10.16 21.68 39.50
C GLY A 23 -10.15 22.97 38.63
N LYS A 24 -9.78 22.82 37.34
CA LYS A 24 -10.68 22.90 36.15
C LYS A 24 -9.88 23.21 34.86
N LEU A 25 -10.17 22.46 33.79
CA LEU A 25 -9.82 22.79 32.41
C LEU A 25 -10.42 24.15 32.03
N THR A 26 -9.63 25.03 31.41
CA THR A 26 -10.16 26.10 30.54
C THR A 26 -9.27 26.26 29.31
N THR A 27 -9.88 26.00 28.14
CA THR A 27 -9.39 26.30 26.80
C THR A 27 -9.47 27.81 26.57
N GLY A 28 -8.33 28.47 26.37
CA GLY A 28 -8.28 29.91 26.08
C GLY A 28 -8.30 30.19 24.58
N SER A 29 -9.42 30.69 24.05
CA SER A 29 -9.41 31.56 22.86
C SER A 29 -9.87 32.95 23.30
N SER A 30 -8.94 33.90 23.40
CA SER A 30 -9.22 35.29 23.72
C SER A 30 -9.78 36.01 22.48
N TYR A 31 -10.99 36.55 22.54
CA TYR A 31 -11.52 37.49 21.55
C TYR A 31 -11.65 38.87 22.22
N THR A 32 -10.94 39.87 21.70
CA THR A 32 -10.79 41.21 22.32
C THR A 32 -11.36 42.34 21.47
N THR A 33 -12.42 42.09 20.70
CA THR A 33 -13.17 43.17 20.02
C THR A 33 -14.69 42.92 20.00
N PRO A 34 -15.53 43.95 20.17
CA PRO A 34 -16.97 43.81 19.98
C PRO A 34 -17.26 43.56 18.48
N GLY A 35 -17.71 42.35 18.14
CA GLY A 35 -18.06 41.96 16.77
C GLY A 35 -18.73 40.59 16.72
N VAL A 36 -19.52 40.33 15.68
CA VAL A 36 -20.11 39.00 15.43
C VAL A 36 -19.03 38.10 14.84
N TYR A 37 -18.65 37.04 15.56
CA TYR A 37 -17.70 36.04 15.07
C TYR A 37 -18.48 34.85 14.51
N VAL A 38 -18.44 34.69 13.19
CA VAL A 38 -18.89 33.46 12.54
C VAL A 38 -17.78 32.42 12.73
N ARG A 39 -18.10 31.36 13.47
CA ARG A 39 -17.26 30.16 13.58
C ARG A 39 -17.90 29.09 12.72
N ASP A 40 -17.25 28.74 11.63
CA ASP A 40 -17.59 27.51 10.92
C ASP A 40 -17.15 26.34 11.79
N ILE A 41 -18.12 25.78 12.50
CA ILE A 41 -17.98 24.44 13.06
C ILE A 41 -18.10 23.51 11.86
N PRO A 42 -17.10 22.68 11.54
CA PRO A 42 -17.25 21.68 10.48
C PRO A 42 -18.50 20.87 10.80
N SER A 43 -19.52 20.98 9.96
CA SER A 43 -20.73 20.22 10.13
C SER A 43 -20.34 18.74 10.14
N GLY A 44 -20.59 18.04 11.25
CA GLY A 44 -20.41 16.60 11.38
C GLY A 44 -21.44 15.81 10.56
N VAL A 45 -21.82 16.31 9.39
CA VAL A 45 -22.61 15.56 8.41
C VAL A 45 -21.68 14.46 7.93
N ARG A 46 -21.82 13.28 8.53
CA ARG A 46 -21.37 12.04 7.91
C ARG A 46 -22.20 11.89 6.65
N LEU A 47 -21.71 12.42 5.53
CA LEU A 47 -22.23 12.08 4.22
C LEU A 47 -22.35 10.56 4.19
N VAL A 48 -23.52 10.05 3.81
CA VAL A 48 -23.66 8.64 3.47
C VAL A 48 -22.74 8.43 2.28
N ARG A 49 -21.52 7.98 2.57
CA ARG A 49 -20.57 7.61 1.53
C ARG A 49 -21.17 6.42 0.81
N GLU A 50 -21.14 6.45 -0.52
CA GLU A 50 -21.43 5.27 -1.32
C GLU A 50 -20.65 4.09 -0.75
N ALA A 51 -21.26 2.90 -0.76
CA ALA A 51 -20.58 1.70 -0.30
C ALA A 51 -19.32 1.50 -1.16
N GLU A 52 -18.16 1.64 -0.53
CA GLU A 52 -16.87 1.45 -1.16
C GLU A 52 -16.68 -0.05 -1.39
N THR A 53 -16.84 -0.51 -2.63
CA THR A 53 -16.78 -1.95 -2.99
C THR A 53 -15.35 -2.46 -3.14
N SER A 54 -14.38 -1.55 -3.29
CA SER A 54 -13.00 -1.89 -3.66
C SER A 54 -12.03 -1.09 -2.80
N ILE A 55 -11.57 -1.70 -1.69
CA ILE A 55 -10.61 -1.10 -0.76
C ILE A 55 -9.36 -1.97 -0.75
N ALA A 56 -8.26 -1.41 -1.26
CA ALA A 56 -6.98 -2.08 -1.25
C ALA A 56 -6.25 -1.93 0.10
N ALA A 57 -5.52 -2.96 0.50
CA ALA A 57 -4.53 -2.93 1.56
C ALA A 57 -3.14 -3.15 0.96
N PHE A 58 -2.22 -2.22 1.22
CA PHE A 58 -0.84 -2.29 0.76
C PHE A 58 0.09 -2.63 1.92
N LEU A 59 0.86 -3.70 1.76
CA LEU A 59 1.90 -4.14 2.69
C LEU A 59 3.26 -3.80 2.10
N GLY A 60 4.02 -2.92 2.74
CA GLY A 60 5.32 -2.53 2.20
C GLY A 60 6.13 -1.62 3.10
N CYS A 61 7.33 -1.34 2.66
CA CYS A 61 8.29 -0.54 3.40
C CYS A 61 8.11 0.95 3.10
N VAL A 62 8.28 1.76 4.14
CA VAL A 62 8.43 3.21 4.03
C VAL A 62 9.73 3.59 4.71
N ALA A 63 10.44 4.57 4.16
CA ALA A 63 11.72 5.00 4.69
C ALA A 63 11.57 6.05 5.80
N GLN A 64 10.67 5.77 6.74
CA GLN A 64 10.37 6.61 7.89
C GLN A 64 10.91 5.95 9.16
N ALA A 65 11.56 6.72 10.04
CA ALA A 65 12.17 6.19 11.27
C ALA A 65 11.16 5.65 12.30
N SER A 66 9.93 6.19 12.30
CA SER A 66 8.84 5.74 13.17
C SER A 66 7.53 5.77 12.39
N PRO A 67 7.27 4.73 11.57
CA PRO A 67 6.01 4.60 10.85
C PRO A 67 4.88 4.28 11.83
N PRO A 68 3.63 4.68 11.53
CA PRO A 68 2.49 4.31 12.35
C PRO A 68 2.36 2.79 12.51
N GLU A 69 2.00 2.35 13.72
CA GLU A 69 1.73 0.94 14.00
C GLU A 69 0.33 0.55 13.48
N GLY A 70 0.25 -0.60 12.82
CA GLY A 70 -1.01 -1.18 12.37
C GLY A 70 -1.56 -0.63 11.05
N PRO A 71 -2.81 -1.03 10.70
CA PRO A 71 -3.46 -0.64 9.45
C PRO A 71 -3.90 0.82 9.49
N VAL A 72 -3.24 1.64 8.68
CA VAL A 72 -3.57 3.06 8.54
C VAL A 72 -4.47 3.26 7.33
N ARG A 73 -5.69 3.74 7.57
CA ARG A 73 -6.60 4.14 6.50
C ARG A 73 -6.18 5.48 5.90
N VAL A 74 -6.12 5.55 4.58
CA VAL A 74 -5.73 6.74 3.82
C VAL A 74 -6.75 6.99 2.71
N GLY A 75 -7.29 8.20 2.64
CA GLY A 75 -8.35 8.55 1.68
C GLY A 75 -7.87 9.10 0.34
N ASN A 76 -6.64 9.61 0.26
CA ASN A 76 -6.07 10.18 -0.96
C ASN A 76 -4.54 10.26 -0.88
N TRP A 77 -3.91 10.56 -2.02
CA TRP A 77 -2.46 10.72 -2.10
C TRP A 77 -1.89 11.74 -1.11
N GLY A 78 -2.54 12.90 -0.93
CA GLY A 78 -2.04 13.95 -0.04
C GLY A 78 -2.02 13.51 1.43
N GLU A 79 -2.99 12.70 1.86
CA GLU A 79 -2.98 12.06 3.19
C GLU A 79 -1.89 10.99 3.29
N PHE A 80 -1.70 10.19 2.25
CA PHE A 80 -0.61 9.20 2.18
C PHE A 80 0.74 9.89 2.36
N SER A 81 1.06 10.87 1.53
CA SER A 81 2.37 11.52 1.50
C SER A 81 2.70 12.28 2.79
N ARG A 82 1.69 12.67 3.59
CA ARG A 82 1.89 13.25 4.92
C ARG A 82 2.19 12.21 5.98
N ARG A 83 1.51 11.05 5.94
CA ARG A 83 1.69 9.98 6.94
C ARG A 83 2.86 9.06 6.63
N PHE A 84 3.19 8.92 5.35
CA PHE A 84 4.19 8.03 4.77
C PHE A 84 4.96 8.81 3.70
N PRO A 85 5.86 9.74 4.10
CA PRO A 85 6.55 10.61 3.16
C PRO A 85 7.44 9.80 2.22
N PRO A 86 7.29 9.94 0.88
CA PRO A 86 8.20 9.31 -0.08
C PRO A 86 9.58 9.96 0.06
N GLN A 87 10.62 9.15 0.22
CA GLN A 87 11.98 9.67 0.42
C GLN A 87 12.64 10.00 -0.92
N ALA A 88 13.05 11.26 -1.09
CA ALA A 88 13.89 11.68 -2.21
C ALA A 88 15.34 11.22 -1.97
N GLY A 89 15.71 10.07 -2.53
CA GLY A 89 17.04 9.49 -2.40
C GLY A 89 17.43 8.67 -3.63
N ASN A 90 18.72 8.64 -3.93
CA ASN A 90 19.38 7.95 -5.05
C ASN A 90 19.19 6.42 -4.98
N GLY A 91 18.05 5.96 -5.50
CA GLY A 91 17.69 4.54 -5.62
C GLY A 91 16.58 4.19 -4.64
N SER A 92 15.34 4.52 -5.00
CA SER A 92 14.14 4.26 -4.18
C SER A 92 14.08 2.80 -3.75
N SER A 93 14.49 2.56 -2.51
CA SER A 93 14.38 1.31 -1.82
C SER A 93 12.95 1.11 -1.28
N ALA A 94 11.91 1.51 -2.03
CA ALA A 94 10.52 1.15 -1.77
C ALA A 94 9.66 1.46 -3.01
N PHE A 95 8.92 0.46 -3.51
CA PHE A 95 7.86 0.57 -4.49
C PHE A 95 6.51 0.95 -3.85
N LEU A 96 6.33 0.79 -2.54
CA LEU A 96 5.05 1.10 -1.88
C LEU A 96 4.51 2.52 -2.20
N PRO A 97 5.29 3.61 -2.10
CA PRO A 97 4.79 4.94 -2.45
C PRO A 97 4.35 5.06 -3.91
N GLU A 98 5.08 4.44 -4.84
CA GLU A 98 4.73 4.45 -6.27
C GLU A 98 3.47 3.63 -6.55
N ALA A 99 3.33 2.47 -5.90
CA ALA A 99 2.14 1.62 -6.02
C ALA A 99 0.89 2.32 -5.49
N VAL A 100 0.99 3.00 -4.34
CA VAL A 100 -0.12 3.78 -3.77
C VAL A 100 -0.45 5.00 -4.63
N TYR A 101 0.55 5.67 -5.19
CA TYR A 101 0.30 6.74 -6.16
C TYR A 101 -0.44 6.20 -7.40
N GLY A 102 0.04 5.09 -7.95
CA GLY A 102 -0.58 4.40 -9.08
C GLY A 102 -2.03 4.00 -8.81
N TYR A 103 -2.33 3.54 -7.61
CA TYR A 103 -3.68 3.23 -7.15
C TYR A 103 -4.60 4.44 -7.21
N PHE A 104 -4.22 5.55 -6.57
CA PHE A 104 -5.03 6.78 -6.59
C PHE A 104 -5.11 7.40 -7.99
N ALA A 105 -4.02 7.41 -8.76
CA ALA A 105 -4.00 7.93 -10.12
C ALA A 105 -4.90 7.12 -11.07
N ASN A 106 -5.12 5.83 -10.78
CA ASN A 106 -6.05 4.99 -11.51
C ASN A 106 -7.49 5.06 -11.01
N GLY A 107 -7.81 5.93 -10.04
CA GLY A 107 -9.18 6.10 -9.55
C GLY A 107 -9.55 5.13 -8.42
N GLY A 108 -8.56 4.58 -7.73
CA GLY A 108 -8.77 3.87 -6.47
C GLY A 108 -9.40 4.78 -5.41
N GLY A 109 -10.28 4.20 -4.59
CA GLY A 109 -10.89 4.87 -3.43
C GLY A 109 -9.92 4.99 -2.26
N PRO A 110 -10.37 5.02 -1.00
CA PRO A 110 -9.46 4.90 0.12
C PRO A 110 -8.74 3.54 0.12
N CYS A 111 -7.60 3.48 0.79
CA CYS A 111 -6.84 2.25 1.00
C CYS A 111 -6.32 2.17 2.43
N TYR A 112 -5.89 0.97 2.81
CA TYR A 112 -5.12 0.72 4.02
C TYR A 112 -3.65 0.53 3.68
N VAL A 113 -2.79 1.03 4.54
CA VAL A 113 -1.34 0.84 4.42
C VAL A 113 -0.85 0.27 5.74
N ILE A 114 -0.08 -0.81 5.65
CA ILE A 114 0.67 -1.34 6.79
C ILE A 114 2.15 -1.28 6.41
N HIS A 115 2.92 -0.62 7.27
CA HIS A 115 4.36 -0.61 7.13
C HIS A 115 4.94 -1.98 7.50
N VAL A 116 5.72 -2.56 6.60
CA VAL A 116 6.55 -3.74 6.83
C VAL A 116 8.00 -3.34 6.57
N PRO A 117 8.92 -3.47 7.53
CA PRO A 117 10.33 -3.11 7.32
C PRO A 117 10.95 -3.90 6.16
N ARG A 118 11.88 -3.27 5.45
CA ARG A 118 12.51 -3.84 4.23
C ARG A 118 13.30 -5.12 4.51
N ASP A 119 14.01 -5.14 5.63
CA ASP A 119 14.83 -6.24 6.12
C ASP A 119 14.00 -7.26 6.92
N ALA A 120 12.68 -7.08 6.99
CA ALA A 120 11.83 -7.96 7.75
C ALA A 120 11.75 -9.36 7.10
N ALA A 121 11.83 -10.37 7.95
CA ALA A 121 11.55 -11.74 7.57
C ALA A 121 10.06 -11.93 7.21
N GLY A 122 9.72 -13.08 6.61
CA GLY A 122 8.34 -13.42 6.24
C GLY A 122 7.33 -13.28 7.38
N ALA A 123 7.78 -13.46 8.63
CA ALA A 123 6.96 -13.29 9.84
C ALA A 123 6.33 -11.89 9.99
N ALA A 124 6.97 -10.82 9.49
CA ALA A 124 6.40 -9.48 9.57
C ALA A 124 5.22 -9.29 8.62
N TYR A 125 5.27 -9.91 7.44
CA TYR A 125 4.12 -9.95 6.54
C TYR A 125 2.98 -10.77 7.14
N THR A 126 3.28 -11.91 7.79
CA THR A 126 2.26 -12.69 8.52
C THR A 126 1.62 -11.86 9.64
N ALA A 127 2.39 -11.11 10.42
CA ALA A 127 1.86 -10.22 11.45
C ALA A 127 0.99 -9.09 10.85
N ALA A 128 1.40 -8.52 9.72
CA ALA A 128 0.61 -7.52 9.00
C ALA A 128 -0.73 -8.09 8.48
N LEU A 129 -0.72 -9.31 7.94
CA LEU A 129 -1.93 -10.01 7.51
C LEU A 129 -2.88 -10.27 8.68
N LEU A 130 -2.36 -10.69 9.84
CA LEU A 130 -3.15 -10.87 11.05
C LEU A 130 -3.80 -9.55 11.51
N LEU A 131 -3.10 -8.43 11.41
CA LEU A 131 -3.67 -7.10 11.70
C LEU A 131 -4.79 -6.74 10.71
N LEU A 132 -4.68 -7.14 9.43
CA LEU A 132 -5.74 -6.93 8.44
C LEU A 132 -7.01 -7.75 8.70
N GLU A 133 -6.97 -8.80 9.52
CA GLU A 133 -8.18 -9.53 9.94
C GLU A 133 -9.13 -8.62 10.75
N THR A 134 -8.58 -7.61 11.44
CA THR A 134 -9.37 -6.61 12.18
C THR A 134 -10.08 -5.59 11.28
N VAL A 135 -9.76 -5.59 9.98
CA VAL A 135 -10.30 -4.65 8.98
C VAL A 135 -11.10 -5.44 7.94
N PRO A 136 -12.40 -5.67 8.17
CA PRO A 136 -13.23 -6.48 7.27
C PRO A 136 -13.52 -5.78 5.94
N GLU A 137 -13.43 -4.44 5.86
CA GLU A 137 -13.75 -3.67 4.65
C GLU A 137 -12.71 -3.81 3.52
N VAL A 138 -11.53 -4.35 3.80
CA VAL A 138 -10.49 -4.59 2.79
C VAL A 138 -10.93 -5.71 1.85
N THR A 139 -10.83 -5.45 0.54
CA THR A 139 -11.20 -6.38 -0.54
C THR A 139 -10.05 -6.75 -1.47
N MET A 140 -8.91 -6.06 -1.40
CA MET A 140 -7.69 -6.41 -2.13
C MET A 140 -6.47 -6.32 -1.22
N VAL A 141 -5.50 -7.23 -1.35
CA VAL A 141 -4.24 -7.19 -0.62
C VAL A 141 -3.08 -7.26 -1.61
N ALA A 142 -2.16 -6.29 -1.53
CA ALA A 142 -0.99 -6.21 -2.39
C ALA A 142 0.28 -5.98 -1.56
N ALA A 143 1.40 -6.55 -1.99
CA ALA A 143 2.70 -6.42 -1.33
C ALA A 143 3.79 -5.99 -2.33
N PRO A 144 3.77 -4.73 -2.80
CA PRO A 144 4.59 -4.28 -3.92
C PRO A 144 6.11 -4.36 -3.63
N ASP A 145 6.52 -4.28 -2.37
CA ASP A 145 7.94 -4.25 -2.01
C ASP A 145 8.64 -5.61 -1.98
N LEU A 146 7.91 -6.72 -2.04
CA LEU A 146 8.49 -8.08 -2.03
C LEU A 146 9.50 -8.30 -3.15
N ARG A 147 9.37 -7.55 -4.24
CA ARG A 147 10.20 -7.69 -5.44
C ARG A 147 11.22 -6.59 -5.61
N ASN A 148 11.47 -5.76 -4.60
CA ASN A 148 12.51 -4.74 -4.71
C ASN A 148 13.90 -5.35 -4.54
N THR A 149 14.48 -5.80 -5.67
CA THR A 149 15.82 -6.39 -5.77
C THR A 149 16.93 -5.37 -6.08
N THR A 150 16.69 -4.06 -5.90
CA THR A 150 17.69 -3.03 -6.18
C THR A 150 19.02 -3.36 -5.48
N ALA A 151 20.08 -3.43 -6.30
CA ALA A 151 21.38 -4.03 -6.02
C ALA A 151 21.93 -3.71 -4.61
N GLY A 152 21.92 -4.72 -3.72
CA GLY A 152 22.56 -4.67 -2.40
C GLY A 152 21.62 -4.82 -1.21
N ALA A 153 20.30 -4.72 -1.39
CA ALA A 153 19.33 -5.02 -0.33
C ALA A 153 18.85 -6.47 -0.44
N THR A 154 19.34 -7.35 0.43
CA THR A 154 18.76 -8.69 0.60
C THR A 154 17.36 -8.54 1.19
N VAL A 155 16.31 -8.85 0.42
CA VAL A 155 15.00 -9.12 1.00
C VAL A 155 15.16 -10.38 1.84
N ALA A 156 15.04 -10.26 3.17
CA ALA A 156 15.23 -11.38 4.08
C ALA A 156 14.09 -12.42 4.00
N ALA A 157 12.93 -12.03 3.48
CA ALA A 157 11.79 -12.90 3.25
C ALA A 157 11.83 -13.54 1.86
N ASP A 158 11.52 -14.84 1.77
CA ASP A 158 11.21 -15.48 0.49
C ASP A 158 9.88 -14.94 -0.05
N PRO A 159 9.86 -14.23 -1.20
CA PRO A 159 8.63 -13.68 -1.78
C PRO A 159 7.55 -14.75 -2.01
N LYS A 160 7.95 -15.99 -2.31
CA LYS A 160 7.01 -17.10 -2.51
C LYS A 160 6.21 -17.37 -1.24
N GLN A 161 6.89 -17.47 -0.10
CA GLN A 161 6.24 -17.72 1.18
C GLN A 161 5.22 -16.61 1.49
N VAL A 162 5.58 -15.35 1.25
CA VAL A 162 4.65 -14.24 1.51
C VAL A 162 3.42 -14.30 0.61
N TYR A 163 3.56 -14.64 -0.68
CA TYR A 163 2.41 -14.80 -1.57
C TYR A 163 1.51 -15.98 -1.17
N GLN A 164 2.09 -17.09 -0.71
CA GLN A 164 1.32 -18.21 -0.15
C GLN A 164 0.50 -17.76 1.07
N GLU A 165 1.10 -17.03 2.00
CA GLU A 165 0.39 -16.53 3.18
C GLU A 165 -0.66 -15.46 2.83
N MET A 166 -0.39 -14.59 1.85
CA MET A 166 -1.39 -13.64 1.34
C MET A 166 -2.60 -14.37 0.74
N ALA A 167 -2.38 -15.39 -0.08
CA ALA A 167 -3.45 -16.16 -0.69
C ALA A 167 -4.28 -16.91 0.37
N LYS A 168 -3.63 -17.59 1.32
CA LYS A 168 -4.29 -18.25 2.46
C LYS A 168 -5.11 -17.27 3.31
N HIS A 169 -4.58 -16.08 3.56
CA HIS A 169 -5.30 -15.02 4.27
C HIS A 169 -6.58 -14.63 3.52
N CYS A 170 -6.48 -14.46 2.20
CA CYS A 170 -7.63 -14.13 1.36
C CYS A 170 -8.66 -15.26 1.34
N THR A 171 -8.23 -16.51 1.26
CA THR A 171 -9.07 -17.71 1.39
C THR A 171 -9.78 -17.80 2.74
N LYS A 172 -9.07 -17.49 3.83
CA LYS A 172 -9.62 -17.49 5.19
C LYS A 172 -10.70 -16.42 5.33
N MET A 173 -10.44 -15.21 4.85
CA MET A 173 -11.35 -14.08 5.00
C MET A 173 -12.53 -14.12 4.03
N ARG A 174 -12.41 -14.82 2.88
CA ARG A 174 -13.46 -15.02 1.85
C ARG A 174 -14.05 -13.73 1.25
N ASN A 175 -13.47 -12.57 1.54
CA ASN A 175 -13.99 -11.28 1.13
C ASN A 175 -12.96 -10.38 0.47
N ARG A 176 -11.78 -10.93 0.16
CA ARG A 176 -10.66 -10.18 -0.41
C ARG A 176 -9.82 -11.04 -1.33
N MET A 177 -9.11 -10.38 -2.24
CA MET A 177 -8.26 -10.99 -3.26
C MET A 177 -6.79 -10.61 -3.06
N ALA A 178 -5.88 -11.56 -3.24
CA ALA A 178 -4.45 -11.33 -3.27
C ALA A 178 -4.02 -10.91 -4.68
N LEU A 179 -3.44 -9.71 -4.80
CA LEU A 179 -2.78 -9.24 -6.01
C LEU A 179 -1.30 -9.63 -5.93
N VAL A 180 -0.92 -10.57 -6.79
CA VAL A 180 0.41 -11.19 -6.79
C VAL A 180 1.22 -10.65 -7.96
N ASP A 181 2.41 -10.12 -7.67
CA ASP A 181 3.30 -9.54 -8.68
C ASP A 181 4.41 -10.54 -9.09
N PRO A 182 4.55 -10.84 -10.40
CA PRO A 182 5.67 -11.63 -10.92
C PRO A 182 7.02 -10.99 -10.59
N ALA A 183 8.09 -11.79 -10.58
CA ALA A 183 9.43 -11.26 -10.34
C ALA A 183 9.84 -10.29 -11.48
N SER A 184 10.46 -9.15 -11.11
CA SER A 184 10.86 -8.11 -12.07
C SER A 184 12.02 -8.52 -12.97
N ASP A 185 12.81 -9.49 -12.53
CA ASP A 185 13.99 -10.04 -13.19
C ASP A 185 13.64 -11.22 -14.12
N LEU A 186 12.36 -11.57 -14.26
CA LEU A 186 11.95 -12.56 -15.25
C LEU A 186 12.37 -12.08 -16.64
N PRO A 187 13.05 -12.94 -17.43
CA PRO A 187 13.52 -12.56 -18.75
C PRO A 187 12.37 -12.04 -19.61
N PRO A 188 12.50 -10.83 -20.20
CA PRO A 188 11.44 -10.24 -21.00
C PRO A 188 11.14 -11.07 -22.27
N ASP A 189 12.13 -11.82 -22.76
CA ASP A 189 12.09 -12.57 -24.00
C ASP A 189 11.49 -13.98 -23.86
N ASP A 190 11.19 -14.41 -22.63
CA ASP A 190 10.62 -15.75 -22.37
C ASP A 190 9.43 -15.71 -21.39
N PRO A 191 8.21 -15.41 -21.90
CA PRO A 191 6.99 -15.46 -21.12
C PRO A 191 6.69 -16.84 -20.51
N ALA A 192 7.29 -17.94 -21.00
CA ALA A 192 7.12 -19.25 -20.37
C ALA A 192 7.71 -19.29 -18.96
N LYS A 193 8.73 -18.47 -18.67
CA LYS A 193 9.28 -18.33 -17.31
C LYS A 193 8.29 -17.77 -16.30
N VAL A 194 7.33 -16.95 -16.74
CA VAL A 194 6.24 -16.49 -15.87
C VAL A 194 5.35 -17.67 -15.46
N GLN A 195 5.11 -18.62 -16.37
CA GLN A 195 4.29 -19.81 -16.09
C GLN A 195 5.02 -20.78 -15.16
N GLU A 196 6.32 -21.03 -15.42
CA GLU A 196 7.18 -21.83 -14.53
C GLU A 196 7.23 -21.22 -13.13
N TRP A 197 7.43 -19.90 -13.05
CA TRP A 197 7.43 -19.17 -11.78
C TRP A 197 6.08 -19.27 -11.06
N LEU A 198 4.97 -19.10 -11.79
CA LEU A 198 3.63 -19.22 -11.22
C LEU A 198 3.39 -20.62 -10.65
N GLY A 199 3.75 -21.67 -11.40
CA GLY A 199 3.71 -23.05 -10.93
C GLY A 199 4.59 -23.29 -9.71
N SER A 200 5.75 -22.62 -9.64
CA SER A 200 6.65 -22.71 -8.50
C SER A 200 6.08 -22.12 -7.21
N LEU A 201 5.05 -21.26 -7.27
CA LEU A 201 4.43 -20.69 -6.05
C LEU A 201 3.76 -21.78 -5.20
N GLY A 202 3.31 -22.89 -5.78
CA GLY A 202 2.71 -24.00 -5.04
C GLY A 202 1.53 -23.56 -4.18
N LEU A 203 0.61 -22.77 -4.76
CA LEU A 203 -0.68 -22.43 -4.14
C LEU A 203 -1.63 -23.62 -4.27
N ASP A 204 -2.42 -23.88 -3.24
CA ASP A 204 -3.51 -24.86 -3.30
C ASP A 204 -4.64 -24.34 -4.19
N ASP A 205 -5.45 -25.24 -4.77
CA ASP A 205 -6.50 -24.84 -5.73
C ASP A 205 -7.55 -23.90 -5.12
N VAL A 206 -7.83 -24.03 -3.83
CA VAL A 206 -8.71 -23.12 -3.10
C VAL A 206 -8.08 -21.73 -2.97
N ASP A 207 -6.78 -21.66 -2.68
CA ASP A 207 -6.05 -20.38 -2.57
C ASP A 207 -5.94 -19.65 -3.90
N LYS A 208 -5.84 -20.40 -5.00
CA LYS A 208 -5.85 -19.85 -6.36
C LYS A 208 -7.16 -19.13 -6.71
N GLN A 209 -8.30 -19.51 -6.10
CA GLN A 209 -9.58 -18.81 -6.29
C GLN A 209 -9.52 -17.35 -5.80
N PHE A 210 -8.68 -17.07 -4.80
CA PHE A 210 -8.56 -15.76 -4.17
C PHE A 210 -7.30 -15.00 -4.58
N ALA A 211 -6.65 -15.37 -5.68
CA ALA A 211 -5.43 -14.75 -6.16
C ALA A 211 -5.54 -14.35 -7.63
N ALA A 212 -4.97 -13.20 -7.98
CA ALA A 212 -4.86 -12.73 -9.35
C ALA A 212 -3.45 -12.20 -9.62
N VAL A 213 -2.92 -12.52 -10.79
CA VAL A 213 -1.58 -12.11 -11.23
C VAL A 213 -1.71 -11.19 -12.43
N TYR A 214 -0.93 -10.10 -12.42
CA TYR A 214 -0.85 -9.16 -13.53
C TYR A 214 0.59 -9.06 -14.04
N TYR A 215 0.76 -9.11 -15.35
CA TYR A 215 2.06 -9.11 -16.01
C TYR A 215 1.95 -8.35 -17.34
N PRO A 216 2.96 -7.60 -17.79
CA PRO A 216 4.25 -7.31 -17.15
C PRO A 216 4.19 -6.13 -16.15
N TRP A 217 5.35 -5.78 -15.61
CA TRP A 217 5.53 -4.58 -14.78
C TRP A 217 5.32 -3.30 -15.60
N VAL A 218 5.03 -2.21 -14.90
CA VAL A 218 4.73 -0.91 -15.51
C VAL A 218 5.87 0.08 -15.25
N THR A 219 6.29 0.80 -16.27
CA THR A 219 7.25 1.90 -16.14
C THR A 219 6.51 3.20 -15.88
N VAL A 220 6.83 3.87 -14.78
CA VAL A 220 6.19 5.13 -14.36
C VAL A 220 7.17 6.30 -14.45
N PRO A 221 6.69 7.56 -14.51
CA PRO A 221 7.56 8.74 -14.42
C PRO A 221 8.39 8.81 -13.14
N GLY A 222 7.89 8.18 -12.06
CA GLY A 222 8.47 8.20 -10.72
C GLY A 222 8.13 9.48 -9.96
N LEU A 223 7.86 9.34 -8.66
CA LEU A 223 7.51 10.45 -7.76
C LEU A 223 8.59 11.52 -7.65
N HIS A 224 9.85 11.14 -7.91
CA HIS A 224 11.01 12.03 -7.89
C HIS A 224 11.52 12.40 -9.29
N GLY A 225 10.69 12.19 -10.33
CA GLY A 225 11.02 12.54 -11.72
C GLY A 225 12.05 11.62 -12.37
N LYS A 226 12.35 10.47 -11.76
CA LYS A 226 13.20 9.43 -12.34
C LYS A 226 12.33 8.25 -12.75
N PRO A 227 12.25 7.92 -14.04
CA PRO A 227 11.47 6.77 -14.48
C PRO A 227 11.93 5.49 -13.79
N LEU A 228 10.98 4.68 -13.33
CA LEU A 228 11.29 3.38 -12.74
C LEU A 228 10.20 2.34 -13.07
N ALA A 229 10.59 1.07 -13.07
CA ALA A 229 9.67 -0.05 -13.23
C ALA A 229 9.09 -0.45 -11.87
N VAL A 230 7.77 -0.48 -11.77
CA VAL A 230 7.05 -0.83 -10.53
C VAL A 230 6.13 -2.02 -10.75
N PRO A 231 5.85 -2.80 -9.69
CA PRO A 231 4.87 -3.87 -9.74
C PRO A 231 3.48 -3.32 -10.13
N PRO A 232 2.71 -4.05 -10.96
CA PRO A 232 1.43 -3.57 -11.47
C PRO A 232 0.29 -3.59 -10.44
N SER A 233 0.41 -4.32 -9.32
CA SER A 233 -0.65 -4.48 -8.32
C SER A 233 -1.26 -3.15 -7.85
N GLY A 234 -0.47 -2.10 -7.63
CA GLY A 234 -0.95 -0.77 -7.26
C GLY A 234 -1.87 -0.15 -8.31
N HIS A 235 -1.40 -0.07 -9.55
CA HIS A 235 -2.17 0.49 -10.67
C HIS A 235 -3.43 -0.32 -10.95
N VAL A 236 -3.32 -1.65 -10.91
CA VAL A 236 -4.44 -2.55 -11.21
C VAL A 236 -5.50 -2.51 -10.11
N ALA A 237 -5.11 -2.46 -8.82
CA ALA A 237 -6.07 -2.25 -7.73
C ALA A 237 -6.86 -0.95 -7.92
N GLY A 238 -6.21 0.11 -8.44
CA GLY A 238 -6.88 1.37 -8.75
C GLY A 238 -7.86 1.23 -9.92
N VAL A 239 -7.48 0.45 -10.94
CA VAL A 239 -8.36 0.11 -12.06
C VAL A 239 -9.59 -0.67 -11.60
N TRP A 240 -9.43 -1.64 -10.68
CA TRP A 240 -10.56 -2.37 -10.09
C TRP A 240 -11.52 -1.39 -9.40
N GLY A 241 -11.01 -0.56 -8.50
CA GLY A 241 -11.83 0.44 -7.81
C GLY A 241 -12.55 1.40 -8.75
N ARG A 242 -11.87 1.85 -9.81
CA ARG A 242 -12.49 2.71 -10.83
C ARG A 242 -13.54 1.97 -11.67
N SER A 243 -13.29 0.72 -12.04
CA SER A 243 -14.23 -0.11 -12.80
C SER A 243 -15.49 -0.33 -11.99
N ASP A 244 -15.34 -0.71 -10.72
CA ASP A 244 -16.45 -1.01 -9.82
C ASP A 244 -17.28 0.24 -9.55
N ALA A 245 -16.65 1.39 -9.31
CA ALA A 245 -17.35 2.66 -9.12
C ALA A 245 -18.14 3.11 -10.36
N ARG A 246 -17.68 2.78 -11.57
CA ARG A 246 -18.32 3.21 -12.83
C ARG A 246 -19.35 2.23 -13.37
N ARG A 247 -19.11 0.94 -13.19
CA ARG A 247 -19.82 -0.14 -13.87
C ARG A 247 -20.36 -1.20 -12.92
N GLY A 248 -19.94 -1.19 -11.65
CA GLY A 248 -20.27 -2.20 -10.66
C GLY A 248 -19.36 -3.44 -10.73
N VAL A 249 -19.30 -4.16 -9.61
CA VAL A 249 -18.42 -5.33 -9.39
C VAL A 249 -18.64 -6.50 -10.36
N HIS A 250 -19.80 -6.57 -11.00
CA HIS A 250 -20.13 -7.62 -11.98
C HIS A 250 -19.40 -7.42 -13.32
N LYS A 251 -18.81 -6.23 -13.56
CA LYS A 251 -18.09 -5.94 -14.79
C LYS A 251 -16.60 -6.21 -14.56
N ALA A 252 -16.10 -7.23 -15.25
CA ALA A 252 -14.66 -7.56 -15.27
C ALA A 252 -13.78 -6.32 -15.53
N PRO A 253 -12.72 -6.08 -14.72
CA PRO A 253 -11.84 -4.91 -14.78
C PRO A 253 -10.79 -5.01 -15.91
N ALA A 254 -11.24 -5.40 -17.12
CA ALA A 254 -10.44 -5.55 -18.33
C ALA A 254 -10.89 -4.56 -19.43
N ASN A 255 -10.01 -4.32 -20.40
CA ASN A 255 -10.10 -3.26 -21.42
C ASN A 255 -10.10 -1.83 -20.83
N GLU A 256 -9.71 -1.70 -19.57
CA GLU A 256 -9.53 -0.44 -18.86
C GLU A 256 -8.12 0.13 -19.09
N THR A 257 -8.02 1.46 -19.20
CA THR A 257 -6.73 2.14 -19.42
C THR A 257 -5.94 2.26 -18.13
N LEU A 258 -4.62 2.03 -18.17
CA LEU A 258 -3.73 2.32 -17.05
C LEU A 258 -3.27 3.78 -17.11
N ALA A 259 -3.67 4.57 -16.13
CA ALA A 259 -3.15 5.91 -15.90
C ALA A 259 -1.81 5.87 -15.16
N TYR A 260 -1.04 6.95 -15.25
CA TYR A 260 0.28 7.08 -14.61
C TYR A 260 1.22 5.91 -14.93
N ALA A 261 1.22 5.46 -16.18
CA ALA A 261 2.14 4.46 -16.70
C ALA A 261 2.56 4.87 -18.12
N ASN A 262 3.86 4.93 -18.37
CA ASN A 262 4.44 5.37 -19.64
C ASN A 262 4.64 4.20 -20.60
N ALA A 263 5.07 3.05 -20.06
CA ALA A 263 5.37 1.86 -20.83
C ALA A 263 5.17 0.60 -19.98
N LEU A 264 5.21 -0.55 -20.65
CA LEU A 264 5.33 -1.86 -20.04
C LEU A 264 6.78 -2.31 -20.13
N THR A 265 7.28 -3.04 -19.14
CA THR A 265 8.66 -3.57 -19.19
C THR A 265 8.85 -4.59 -20.31
N VAL A 266 7.76 -5.24 -20.72
CA VAL A 266 7.74 -6.23 -21.81
C VAL A 266 6.59 -5.90 -22.75
N THR A 267 6.81 -6.03 -24.06
CA THR A 267 5.72 -5.91 -25.03
C THR A 267 5.31 -7.30 -25.48
N LEU A 268 4.09 -7.71 -25.13
CA LEU A 268 3.58 -9.04 -25.46
C LEU A 268 2.89 -9.07 -26.82
N THR A 269 3.25 -10.04 -27.65
CA THR A 269 2.55 -10.39 -28.88
C THR A 269 1.26 -11.17 -28.57
N ALA A 270 0.42 -11.44 -29.58
CA ALA A 270 -0.77 -12.27 -29.39
C ALA A 270 -0.42 -13.74 -29.10
N GLY A 271 0.63 -14.26 -29.72
CA GLY A 271 1.08 -15.64 -29.54
C GLY A 271 1.62 -15.92 -28.14
N GLU A 272 2.36 -14.97 -27.56
CA GLU A 272 2.90 -15.08 -26.19
C GLU A 272 1.81 -14.95 -25.11
N GLN A 273 0.76 -14.17 -25.39
CA GLN A 273 -0.32 -13.93 -24.44
C GLN A 273 -1.19 -15.17 -24.23
N GLY A 274 -1.43 -15.97 -25.28
CA GLY A 274 -2.32 -17.13 -25.23
C GLY A 274 -1.98 -18.10 -24.09
N PRO A 275 -0.74 -18.64 -24.05
CA PRO A 275 -0.30 -19.53 -22.99
C PRO A 275 -0.35 -18.92 -21.58
N LEU A 276 0.03 -17.63 -21.43
CA LEU A 276 -0.09 -16.92 -20.15
C LEU A 276 -1.54 -16.86 -19.65
N ASN A 277 -2.46 -16.57 -20.57
CA ASN A 277 -3.87 -16.49 -20.29
C ASN A 277 -4.45 -17.85 -19.86
N GLU A 278 -3.99 -18.97 -20.43
CA GLU A 278 -4.42 -20.33 -20.08
C GLU A 278 -4.12 -20.69 -18.62
N VAL A 279 -3.01 -20.18 -18.09
CA VAL A 279 -2.62 -20.36 -16.67
C VAL A 279 -3.12 -19.24 -15.74
N GLY A 280 -4.01 -18.37 -16.22
CA GLY A 280 -4.64 -17.32 -15.40
C GLY A 280 -3.83 -16.03 -15.22
N VAL A 281 -2.75 -15.82 -15.97
CA VAL A 281 -1.99 -14.56 -15.92
C VAL A 281 -2.71 -13.47 -16.71
N ASN A 282 -3.06 -12.37 -16.04
CA ASN A 282 -3.71 -11.23 -16.67
C ASN A 282 -2.69 -10.32 -17.32
N CYS A 283 -2.70 -10.30 -18.65
CA CYS A 283 -1.73 -9.53 -19.40
C CYS A 283 -2.08 -8.04 -19.46
N LEU A 284 -1.10 -7.17 -19.27
CA LEU A 284 -1.16 -5.75 -19.60
C LEU A 284 -0.64 -5.59 -21.03
N ARG A 285 -1.30 -4.74 -21.82
CA ARG A 285 -1.02 -4.59 -23.25
C ARG A 285 -0.91 -3.11 -23.63
N SER A 286 0.03 -2.81 -24.51
CA SER A 286 0.10 -1.53 -25.18
C SER A 286 -0.64 -1.61 -26.51
N PHE A 287 -1.52 -0.64 -26.77
CA PHE A 287 -2.23 -0.50 -28.03
C PHE A 287 -1.95 0.87 -28.65
N PRO A 288 -1.42 0.93 -29.89
CA PRO A 288 -1.23 2.20 -30.59
C PRO A 288 -2.51 3.04 -30.60
N GLY A 289 -2.41 4.30 -30.18
CA GLY A 289 -3.53 5.25 -30.11
C GLY A 289 -4.57 5.01 -29.00
N ARG A 290 -4.49 3.90 -28.25
CA ARG A 290 -5.42 3.57 -27.15
C ARG A 290 -4.74 3.45 -25.78
N GLY A 291 -3.42 3.56 -25.74
CA GLY A 291 -2.61 3.53 -24.52
C GLY A 291 -2.43 2.13 -23.94
N LEU A 292 -1.96 2.08 -22.69
CA LEU A 292 -1.78 0.85 -21.93
C LEU A 292 -3.10 0.39 -21.33
N LYS A 293 -3.39 -0.91 -21.40
CA LYS A 293 -4.66 -1.49 -20.96
C LYS A 293 -4.48 -2.76 -20.14
N VAL A 294 -5.36 -2.95 -19.17
CA VAL A 294 -5.57 -4.27 -18.53
C VAL A 294 -6.27 -5.16 -19.54
N TRP A 295 -5.71 -6.33 -19.85
CA TRP A 295 -6.20 -7.23 -20.90
C TRP A 295 -6.45 -8.66 -20.39
N GLY A 296 -6.89 -8.77 -19.14
CA GLY A 296 -7.31 -10.02 -18.49
C GLY A 296 -8.07 -9.73 -17.20
N ALA A 297 -8.90 -10.68 -16.77
CA ALA A 297 -9.67 -10.62 -15.51
C ALA A 297 -9.88 -12.03 -14.91
N ARG A 298 -8.86 -12.88 -15.01
CA ARG A 298 -8.87 -14.24 -14.46
C ARG A 298 -8.29 -14.27 -13.06
N THR A 299 -8.78 -15.20 -12.25
CA THR A 299 -8.07 -15.65 -11.05
C THR A 299 -7.02 -16.69 -11.47
N LEU A 300 -6.29 -17.23 -10.50
CA LEU A 300 -5.40 -18.37 -10.73
C LEU A 300 -6.13 -19.72 -10.70
N SER A 301 -7.45 -19.73 -10.43
CA SER A 301 -8.19 -20.98 -10.26
C SER A 301 -8.29 -21.79 -11.56
N PRO A 302 -8.07 -23.11 -11.52
CA PRO A 302 -8.37 -23.99 -12.65
C PRO A 302 -9.88 -24.23 -12.80
N GLU A 303 -10.68 -24.00 -11.75
CA GLU A 303 -12.12 -24.24 -11.73
C GLU A 303 -12.87 -23.21 -12.58
N THR A 304 -13.95 -23.64 -13.23
CA THR A 304 -14.76 -22.77 -14.11
C THR A 304 -15.51 -21.70 -13.34
N ASP A 305 -16.01 -22.04 -12.16
CA ASP A 305 -16.90 -21.18 -11.37
C ASP A 305 -16.14 -20.02 -10.74
N TRP A 306 -14.86 -20.22 -10.46
CA TRP A 306 -13.95 -19.24 -9.87
C TRP A 306 -12.94 -18.68 -10.87
N ARG A 307 -13.16 -18.89 -12.17
CA ARG A 307 -12.19 -18.53 -13.23
C ARG A 307 -11.95 -17.03 -13.35
N TYR A 308 -12.94 -16.20 -13.02
CA TYR A 308 -12.90 -14.77 -13.22
C TYR A 308 -12.95 -14.02 -11.89
N VAL A 309 -12.25 -12.90 -11.85
CA VAL A 309 -12.30 -11.90 -10.78
C VAL A 309 -13.68 -11.26 -10.73
#